data_AF-A0A845DRA4-F1
#
_entry.id   AF-A0A845DRA4-F1
#
_cell.length_a   1.000
_cell.length_b   1.000
_cell.length_c   1.000
_cell.angle_alpha   90.00
_cell.angle_beta   90.00
_cell.angle_gamma   90.00
#
_symmetry.space_group_name_H-M   'P 1'
#
loop_
_entity.id
_entity.type
_entity.pdbx_description
1 polymer ?
#
loop_
_entity_poly.entity_id
_entity_poly.type
_entity_poly.pdbx_seq_one_letter_code
_entity_poly.pdbx_strand_id
1 'polypeptide(L)' 'DEPLRLRVFVDRSVVEVFVNGKQCVAMRVYPEREDSVGVSLRSQGQDARVVSLEAWQMENIYA' A
#
# COMPACT_ATOMS: atom_id res chain seq x y z
N ASP A 1 20.33 -7.06 -8.85
CA ASP A 1 19.26 -6.78 -7.89
C ASP A 1 18.60 -5.44 -8.14
N GLU A 2 17.28 -5.43 -8.26
CA GLU A 2 16.46 -4.21 -8.32
C GLU A 2 15.74 -4.06 -6.98
N PRO A 3 15.75 -2.88 -6.33
CA PRO A 3 14.92 -2.63 -5.15
C PRO A 3 13.44 -2.84 -5.46
N LEU A 4 12.71 -3.47 -4.54
CA LEU A 4 11.25 -3.57 -4.62
C LEU A 4 10.62 -2.19 -4.38
N ARG A 5 10.04 -1.59 -5.41
CA ARG A 5 9.24 -0.37 -5.33
C ARG A 5 7.77 -0.72 -5.39
N LEU A 6 7.07 -0.38 -4.30
CA LEU A 6 5.63 -0.54 -4.18
C LEU A 6 4.99 0.84 -4.23
N ARG A 7 3.96 1.00 -5.07
CA ARG A 7 3.03 2.12 -5.00
C ARG A 7 1.66 1.56 -4.65
N VAL A 8 1.17 1.91 -3.47
CA VAL A 8 -0.07 1.37 -2.91
C VAL A 8 -1.12 2.47 -2.89
N PHE A 9 -2.29 2.18 -3.43
CA PHE A 9 -3.47 3.02 -3.30
C PHE A 9 -4.51 2.31 -2.46
N VAL A 10 -5.11 3.05 -1.52
CA VAL A 10 -6.24 2.60 -0.71
C VAL A 10 -7.37 3.60 -0.94
N ASP A 11 -8.38 3.20 -1.70
CA ASP A 11 -9.59 3.99 -1.98
C ASP A 11 -10.80 3.26 -1.41
N ARG A 12 -11.20 3.68 -0.20
CA ARG A 12 -12.26 3.06 0.60
C ARG A 12 -12.00 1.56 0.75
N SER A 13 -12.75 0.71 0.05
CA SER A 13 -12.61 -0.75 0.10
C SER A 13 -11.67 -1.32 -0.94
N VAL A 14 -11.14 -0.51 -1.86
CA VAL A 14 -10.25 -0.97 -2.93
C VAL A 14 -8.80 -0.75 -2.52
N VAL A 15 -7.99 -1.80 -2.68
CA VAL A 15 -6.53 -1.74 -2.51
C VAL A 15 -5.87 -2.16 -3.82
N GLU A 16 -5.03 -1.28 -4.35
CA GLU A 16 -4.23 -1.52 -5.56
C GLU A 16 -2.75 -1.38 -5.26
N VAL A 17 -1.94 -2.34 -5.70
CA VAL A 17 -0.50 -2.39 -5.48
C VAL A 17 0.21 -2.51 -6.82
N PHE A 18 1.00 -1.48 -7.15
CA PHE A 18 1.84 -1.46 -8.34
C PHE A 18 3.28 -1.79 -7.94
N VAL A 19 3.89 -2.74 -8.66
CA VAL A 19 5.23 -3.28 -8.36
C VAL A 19 6.19 -2.98 -9.50
N ASN A 20 7.24 -2.22 -9.20
CA ASN A 20 8.33 -1.85 -10.13
C ASN A 20 7.85 -1.30 -11.49
N GLY A 21 6.64 -0.74 -11.57
CA GLY A 21 6.02 -0.29 -12.82
C GLY A 21 5.73 -1.41 -13.84
N LYS A 22 5.77 -2.68 -13.42
CA LYS A 22 5.67 -3.87 -14.28
C LYS A 22 4.43 -4.69 -14.01
N GLN A 23 3.96 -4.72 -12.77
CA GLN A 23 2.84 -5.55 -12.32
C GLN A 23 1.89 -4.73 -11.46
N CYS A 24 0.61 -5.11 -11.48
CA CYS A 24 -0.43 -4.56 -10.63
C CYS A 24 -1.26 -5.70 -10.03
N VAL A 25 -1.59 -5.58 -8.75
CA VAL A 25 -2.52 -6.45 -8.04
C VAL A 25 -3.60 -5.56 -7.41
N ALA A 26 -4.86 -5.91 -7.63
CA ALA A 26 -6.02 -5.19 -7.09
C ALA A 26 -6.92 -6.14 -6.30
N MET A 27 -7.42 -5.70 -5.16
CA MET A 27 -8.36 -6.45 -4.34
C MET A 27 -9.33 -5.53 -3.61
N ARG A 28 -10.42 -6.11 -3.09
CA ARG A 28 -11.33 -5.44 -2.16
C ARG A 28 -11.16 -5.95 -0.73
N VAL A 29 -11.21 -5.04 0.23
CA VAL A 29 -11.09 -5.28 1.67
C VAL A 29 -12.22 -4.55 2.39
N TYR A 30 -12.87 -5.23 3.33
CA TYR A 30 -13.97 -4.70 4.13
C TYR A 30 -13.66 -4.90 5.62
N PRO A 31 -12.90 -4.00 6.25
CA PRO A 31 -12.61 -4.11 7.66
C PRO A 31 -13.89 -3.86 8.50
N GLU A 32 -14.07 -4.64 9.56
CA GLU A 32 -15.22 -4.49 10.47
C GLU A 32 -14.98 -3.47 11.59
N ARG A 33 -13.72 -3.23 11.96
CA ARG A 33 -13.36 -2.30 13.03
C ARG A 33 -13.09 -0.91 12.48
N GLU A 34 -13.65 0.10 13.14
CA GLU A 34 -13.49 1.52 12.80
C GLU A 34 -12.03 2.01 12.88
N ASP A 35 -11.20 1.37 13.72
CA ASP A 35 -9.79 1.71 13.89
C ASP A 35 -8.85 1.03 12.89
N SER A 36 -9.40 0.31 11.88
CA SER A 36 -8.63 -0.37 10.82
C SER A 36 -8.13 0.61 9.73
N VAL A 37 -7.49 1.70 10.15
CA VAL A 37 -7.05 2.80 9.27
C VAL A 37 -5.52 2.94 9.21
N GLY A 38 -4.78 2.17 10.00
CA GLY A 38 -3.33 2.25 10.11
C GLY A 38 -2.56 1.49 9.03
N VAL A 39 -1.29 1.84 8.84
CA VAL A 39 -0.34 1.15 7.96
C VAL A 39 0.89 0.75 8.77
N SER A 40 1.42 -0.44 8.49
CA SER A 40 2.66 -0.93 9.11
C SER A 40 3.51 -1.68 8.08
N LEU A 41 4.82 -1.74 8.32
CA LEU A 41 5.75 -2.55 7.53
C LEU A 41 6.15 -3.79 8.32
N ARG A 42 6.24 -4.92 7.63
CA ARG A 42 6.69 -6.18 8.21
C ARG A 42 7.60 -6.92 7.25
N SER A 43 8.74 -7.37 7.75
CA SER A 43 9.58 -8.36 7.07
C SER A 43 9.36 -9.75 7.65
N GLN A 44 9.50 -10.77 6.82
CA GLN A 44 9.38 -12.19 7.22
C GLN A 44 10.48 -13.00 6.55
N GLY A 45 11.12 -13.90 7.30
CA GLY A 45 12.17 -14.79 6.81
C GLY A 45 13.57 -14.19 6.89
N GLN A 46 13.75 -12.94 6.44
CA GLN A 46 15.01 -12.19 6.55
C GLN A 46 14.77 -10.71 6.80
N ASP A 47 15.84 -9.98 7.15
CA ASP A 47 15.79 -8.53 7.33
C ASP A 47 15.52 -7.82 6.01
N ALA A 48 14.72 -6.75 6.08
CA ALA A 48 14.49 -5.85 4.96
C ALA A 48 14.91 -4.44 5.35
N ARG A 49 15.55 -3.73 4.42
CA ARG A 49 15.88 -2.32 4.57
C ARG A 49 14.89 -1.46 3.81
N VAL A 50 14.20 -0.58 4.52
CA VAL A 50 13.39 0.48 3.89
C VAL A 50 14.32 1.57 3.41
N VAL A 51 14.33 1.83 2.10
CA VAL A 51 15.16 2.87 1.49
C VAL A 51 14.47 4.23 1.54
N SER A 52 13.17 4.25 1.25
CA SER A 52 12.31 5.44 1.30
C SER A 52 10.87 5.01 1.59
N LEU A 53 10.13 5.81 2.33
CA LEU A 53 8.70 5.65 2.53
C LEU A 53 8.06 7.03 2.52
N GLU A 54 7.03 7.18 1.69
CA GLU A 54 6.21 8.38 1.60
C GLU A 54 4.75 7.94 1.66
N ALA A 55 3.92 8.74 2.33
CA ALA A 55 2.50 8.48 2.49
C ALA A 55 1.73 9.79 2.31
N TRP A 56 0.62 9.72 1.57
CA TRP A 56 -0.24 10.87 1.28
C TRP A 56 -1.68 10.52 1.60
N GLN A 57 -2.41 11.49 2.12
CA GLN A 57 -3.86 11.42 2.20
C GLN A 57 -4.43 11.72 0.81
N MET A 58 -5.21 10.80 0.26
CA MET A 58 -5.84 10.99 -1.04
C MET A 58 -6.97 12.01 -0.94
N GLU A 59 -7.01 12.95 -1.87
CA GLU A 59 -8.07 13.93 -1.99
C GLU A 59 -9.29 13.35 -2.71
N ASN A 60 -10.45 13.98 -2.49
CA ASN A 60 -11.67 13.64 -3.19
C ASN A 60 -11.66 14.23 -4.60
N ILE A 61 -11.94 13.42 -5.61
CA ILE A 61 -12.01 13.84 -7.02
C ILE A 61 -13.30 14.60 -7.40
N TYR A 62 -14.30 14.60 -6.51
CA TYR A 62 -15.60 15.25 -6.72
C TYR A 62 -15.78 16.55 -5.91
N ALA A 63 -14.77 16.93 -5.12
CA ALA A 63 -14.80 18.15 -4.31
C ALA A 63 -14.62 19.42 -5.15
#